data_AF-A0AAW2TDX7-F1
#
_entry.id   AF-A0AAW2TDX7-F1
#
_cell.length_a   1.000
_cell.length_b   1.000
_cell.length_c   1.000
_cell.angle_alpha   90.00
_cell.angle_beta   90.00
_cell.angle_gamma   90.00
#
_symmetry.space_group_name_H-M   'P 1'
#
loop_
_entity.id
_entity.type
_entity.pdbx_description
1 polymer ?
#
loop_
_entity_poly.entity_id
_entity_poly.type
_entity_poly.pdbx_seq_one_letter_code
_entity_poly.pdbx_strand_id
1 'polypeptide(L)'
;MRHRLLAILGFQEGHLPVRYLGLPLISSRLSIEDCKLLLLKVDERLQGWGSLSLSFAARVQLLKSVIFALNIYWAMAFILPKGVLKAVEARMRKFLWQGGRDSGAVKVAWIDVCKPLEEGGQGIRRLEPLNRALMNRHLWDLIQCNKSSVWVTWIISRYLRCCSIWTVRGGGGSWSWRKILKLRHHLLGGVSYHLGSGEDIWLWHDPWHPLGPLIHRFPNGPRVVGIPLEAKVSLVIDDKGWNWPLITDIEHMDIVDRLSPLARSDMIGWKTEGGVLTTTEAYRLFQPLGQKVGWHALLRGPLRIPRNFFILWLAILERLSTLDRAWWLGLDSACVLCSTGETETHTHLFFRCEYSRGVPPDFGKGGAISSSSY
;
A
#
# COMPACT_ATOMS: atom_id res chain seq x y z
N MET A 1 -32.51 18.18 -24.88
CA MET A 1 -32.62 18.08 -23.41
C MET A 1 -31.68 19.04 -22.69
N ARG A 2 -30.36 19.00 -22.93
CA ARG A 2 -29.35 19.87 -22.29
C ARG A 2 -29.64 21.38 -22.33
N HIS A 3 -29.85 21.96 -23.51
CA HIS A 3 -30.14 23.39 -23.67
C HIS A 3 -31.43 23.83 -22.94
N ARG A 4 -32.45 22.96 -22.88
CA ARG A 4 -33.69 23.22 -22.13
C ARG A 4 -33.45 23.28 -20.62
N LEU A 5 -32.61 22.40 -20.08
CA LEU A 5 -32.27 22.40 -18.65
C LEU A 5 -31.50 23.66 -18.26
N LEU A 6 -30.55 24.11 -19.10
CA LEU A 6 -29.80 25.34 -18.85
C LEU A 6 -30.72 26.58 -18.86
N ALA A 7 -31.66 26.63 -19.80
CA ALA A 7 -32.63 27.73 -19.89
C ALA A 7 -33.59 27.79 -18.69
N ILE A 8 -33.99 26.63 -18.14
CA ILE A 8 -34.88 26.57 -16.97
C ILE A 8 -34.13 26.90 -15.67
N LEU A 9 -32.91 26.37 -15.50
CA LEU A 9 -32.16 26.48 -14.25
C LEU A 9 -31.30 27.76 -14.16
N GLY A 10 -31.07 28.45 -15.28
CA GLY A 10 -30.24 29.66 -15.33
C GLY A 10 -28.75 29.41 -15.06
N PHE A 11 -28.30 28.16 -15.04
CA PHE A 11 -26.88 27.83 -14.81
C PHE A 11 -26.03 28.06 -16.05
N GLN A 12 -24.79 28.51 -15.85
CA GLN A 12 -23.79 28.53 -16.91
C GLN A 12 -23.23 27.13 -17.16
N GLU A 13 -23.00 26.82 -18.44
CA GLU A 13 -22.42 25.55 -18.84
C GLU A 13 -20.93 25.49 -18.45
N GLY A 14 -20.58 24.53 -17.58
CA GLY A 14 -19.19 24.25 -17.23
C GLY A 14 -18.53 23.28 -18.21
N HIS A 15 -17.21 23.39 -18.36
CA HIS A 15 -16.39 22.48 -19.16
C HIS A 15 -15.48 21.64 -18.25
N LEU A 16 -15.38 20.34 -18.54
CA LEU A 16 -14.38 19.47 -17.92
C LEU A 16 -13.02 19.66 -18.65
N PRO A 17 -11.89 19.59 -17.92
CA PRO A 17 -11.76 19.23 -16.51
C PRO A 17 -11.99 20.40 -15.55
N VAL A 18 -12.70 20.17 -14.44
CA VAL A 18 -12.84 21.14 -13.33
C VAL A 18 -12.17 20.61 -12.07
N ARG A 19 -11.86 21.48 -11.09
CA ARG A 19 -11.34 21.03 -9.79
C ARG A 19 -12.48 20.84 -8.80
N TYR A 20 -12.52 19.67 -8.17
CA TYR A 20 -13.43 19.37 -7.09
C TYR A 20 -12.65 18.83 -5.89
N LEU A 21 -12.78 19.50 -4.74
CA LEU A 21 -12.01 19.21 -3.52
C LEU A 21 -10.47 19.19 -3.73
N GLY A 22 -9.97 19.92 -4.73
CA GLY A 22 -8.54 19.95 -5.05
C GLY A 22 -8.04 18.78 -5.92
N LEU A 23 -8.94 17.92 -6.40
CA LEU A 23 -8.68 16.87 -7.39
C LEU A 23 -9.30 17.24 -8.76
N PRO A 24 -8.70 16.82 -9.88
CA PRO A 24 -9.26 17.05 -11.20
C PRO A 24 -10.46 16.12 -11.43
N LEU A 25 -11.64 16.70 -11.65
CA LEU A 25 -12.82 16.00 -12.13
C LEU A 25 -12.71 15.87 -13.64
N ILE A 26 -12.48 14.65 -14.11
CA ILE A 26 -12.23 14.34 -15.53
C ILE A 26 -13.16 13.23 -16.01
N SER A 27 -13.54 13.27 -17.30
CA SER A 27 -14.28 12.21 -17.97
C SER A 27 -13.37 11.21 -18.71
N SER A 28 -12.10 11.57 -18.90
CA SER A 28 -11.08 10.82 -19.63
C SER A 28 -10.15 10.05 -18.69
N ARG A 29 -9.12 9.41 -19.27
CA ARG A 29 -8.04 8.78 -18.52
C ARG A 29 -7.16 9.86 -17.88
N LEU A 30 -6.87 9.71 -16.58
CA LEU A 30 -5.94 10.57 -15.86
C LEU A 30 -4.55 10.57 -16.53
N SER A 31 -4.14 11.72 -17.03
CA SER A 31 -2.85 11.95 -17.65
C SER A 31 -1.82 12.42 -16.63
N ILE A 32 -0.55 12.53 -17.05
CA ILE A 32 0.51 13.11 -16.22
C ILE A 32 0.25 14.61 -16.00
N GLU A 33 -0.27 15.31 -17.01
CA GLU A 33 -0.55 16.75 -16.92
C GLU A 33 -1.66 17.05 -15.91
N ASP A 34 -2.69 16.19 -15.82
CA ASP A 34 -3.74 16.31 -14.80
C ASP A 34 -3.17 16.19 -13.37
N CYS A 35 -2.06 15.46 -13.21
CA CYS A 35 -1.35 15.29 -11.94
C CYS A 35 -0.26 16.34 -11.69
N LYS A 36 -0.09 17.33 -12.57
CA LYS A 36 0.93 18.38 -12.40
C LYS A 36 0.74 19.15 -11.10
N LEU A 37 -0.52 19.38 -10.69
CA LEU A 37 -0.82 20.03 -9.41
C LEU A 37 -0.25 19.24 -8.21
N LEU A 38 -0.32 17.90 -8.25
CA LEU A 38 0.28 17.07 -7.20
C LEU A 38 1.80 17.25 -7.17
N LEU A 39 2.45 17.21 -8.33
CA LEU A 39 3.90 17.38 -8.43
C LEU A 39 4.34 18.76 -7.92
N LEU A 40 3.64 19.83 -8.32
CA LEU A 40 3.93 21.19 -7.86
C LEU A 40 3.77 21.33 -6.35
N LYS A 41 2.71 20.77 -5.76
CA LYS A 41 2.52 20.77 -4.29
C LYS A 41 3.62 20.00 -3.56
N VAL A 42 4.08 18.90 -4.14
CA VAL A 42 5.22 18.15 -3.57
C VAL A 42 6.49 19.00 -3.67
N ASP A 43 6.76 19.61 -4.83
CA ASP A 43 7.93 20.45 -5.05
C ASP A 43 7.97 21.65 -4.11
N GLU A 44 6.85 22.36 -3.94
CA GLU A 44 6.71 23.50 -3.03
C GLU A 44 7.07 23.11 -1.58
N ARG A 45 6.56 21.97 -1.09
CA ARG A 45 6.87 21.49 0.27
C ARG A 45 8.34 21.13 0.42
N LEU A 46 8.90 20.41 -0.54
CA LEU A 46 10.29 19.96 -0.49
C LEU A 46 11.28 21.12 -0.61
N GLN A 47 11.00 22.10 -1.45
CA GLN A 47 11.81 23.32 -1.59
C GLN A 47 11.76 24.15 -0.31
N GLY A 48 10.57 24.34 0.27
CA GLY A 48 10.40 25.05 1.54
C GLY A 48 11.27 24.45 2.66
N TRP A 49 11.33 23.13 2.77
CA TRP A 49 12.19 22.45 3.75
C TRP A 49 13.65 22.33 3.33
N GLY A 50 13.96 22.53 2.05
CA GLY A 50 15.32 22.43 1.52
C GLY A 50 16.26 23.48 2.13
N SER A 51 15.72 24.64 2.50
CA SER A 51 16.43 25.73 3.19
C SER A 51 16.77 25.41 4.66
N LEU A 52 16.11 24.41 5.25
CA LEU A 52 16.27 24.06 6.66
C LEU A 52 17.44 23.08 6.85
N SER A 53 18.25 23.30 7.88
CA SER A 53 19.32 22.37 8.28
C SER A 53 18.73 21.15 9.01
N LEU A 54 18.11 20.25 8.25
CA LEU A 54 17.42 19.07 8.77
C LEU A 54 18.32 17.84 8.79
N SER A 55 18.32 17.14 9.92
CA SER A 55 18.86 15.78 10.00
C SER A 55 18.11 14.82 9.07
N PHE A 56 18.76 13.73 8.64
CA PHE A 56 18.11 12.71 7.81
C PHE A 56 16.84 12.13 8.44
N ALA A 57 16.86 11.91 9.76
CA ALA A 57 15.69 11.44 10.49
C ALA A 57 14.51 12.42 10.40
N ALA A 58 14.77 13.73 10.53
CA ALA A 58 13.75 14.76 10.38
C ALA A 58 13.20 14.79 8.94
N ARG A 59 14.04 14.61 7.92
CA ARG A 59 13.60 14.51 6.52
C ARG A 59 12.70 13.31 6.29
N VAL A 60 13.05 12.12 6.80
CA VAL A 60 12.17 10.94 6.75
C VAL A 60 10.83 11.23 7.41
N GLN A 61 10.83 11.89 8.57
CA GLN A 61 9.61 12.20 9.29
C GLN A 61 8.68 13.12 8.47
N LEU A 62 9.21 14.18 7.86
CA LEU A 62 8.45 15.09 6.99
C LEU A 62 7.91 14.38 5.74
N LEU A 63 8.71 13.50 5.14
CA LEU A 63 8.26 12.68 4.01
C LEU A 63 7.07 11.80 4.39
N LYS A 64 7.12 11.16 5.57
CA LYS A 64 6.04 10.30 6.08
C LYS A 64 4.78 11.06 6.48
N SER A 65 4.92 12.21 7.13
CA SER A 65 3.76 12.93 7.68
C SER A 65 3.06 13.79 6.64
N VAL A 66 3.80 14.43 5.73
CA VAL A 66 3.23 15.42 4.82
C VAL A 66 3.18 14.92 3.38
N ILE A 67 4.33 14.54 2.80
CA ILE A 67 4.37 14.14 1.38
C ILE A 67 3.55 12.88 1.15
N PHE A 68 3.66 11.91 2.05
CA PHE A 68 2.89 10.68 1.96
C PHE A 68 1.38 10.93 2.08
N ALA A 69 0.95 11.83 2.96
CA ALA A 69 -0.46 12.20 3.11
C ALA A 69 -1.02 12.85 1.83
N LEU A 70 -0.28 13.77 1.20
CA LEU A 70 -0.65 14.37 -0.08
C LEU A 70 -0.84 13.31 -1.17
N ASN A 71 0.06 12.32 -1.22
CA ASN A 71 -0.03 11.24 -2.20
C ASN A 71 -1.17 10.28 -1.91
N ILE A 72 -1.42 9.92 -0.64
CA ILE A 72 -2.56 9.09 -0.25
C ILE A 72 -3.87 9.75 -0.69
N TYR A 73 -4.03 11.06 -0.47
CA TYR A 73 -5.25 11.78 -0.83
C TYR A 73 -5.60 11.59 -2.32
N TRP A 74 -4.61 11.72 -3.21
CA TRP A 74 -4.79 11.47 -4.65
C TRP A 74 -4.97 9.98 -4.97
N ALA A 75 -4.17 9.13 -4.33
CA ALA A 75 -4.15 7.69 -4.56
C ALA A 75 -5.40 6.96 -4.03
N MET A 76 -6.19 7.59 -3.16
CA MET A 76 -7.50 7.11 -2.71
C MET A 76 -8.61 7.37 -3.73
N ALA A 77 -8.46 8.39 -4.58
CA ALA A 77 -9.44 8.74 -5.59
C ALA A 77 -9.12 8.16 -6.97
N PHE A 78 -7.82 8.05 -7.31
CA PHE A 78 -7.40 7.66 -8.65
C PHE A 78 -6.34 6.57 -8.65
N ILE A 79 -6.34 5.77 -9.73
CA ILE A 79 -5.18 4.99 -10.14
C ILE A 79 -4.21 5.94 -10.86
N LEU A 80 -3.19 6.39 -10.13
CA LEU A 80 -2.22 7.36 -10.61
C LEU A 80 -1.32 6.75 -11.70
N PRO A 81 -0.95 7.52 -12.75
CA PRO A 81 0.03 7.07 -13.72
C PRO A 81 1.35 6.69 -13.05
N LYS A 82 1.93 5.56 -13.44
CA LYS A 82 3.22 5.11 -12.90
C LYS A 82 4.33 6.16 -13.02
N GLY A 83 4.30 6.96 -14.08
CA GLY A 83 5.23 8.08 -14.28
C GLY A 83 5.15 9.11 -13.15
N VAL A 84 3.94 9.47 -12.71
CA VAL A 84 3.72 10.40 -11.59
C VAL A 84 4.23 9.80 -10.29
N LEU A 85 3.90 8.54 -10.00
CA LEU A 85 4.35 7.86 -8.78
C LEU A 85 5.88 7.78 -8.70
N LYS A 86 6.54 7.41 -9.81
CA LYS A 86 8.00 7.40 -9.92
C LYS A 86 8.60 8.80 -9.77
N ALA A 87 7.96 9.81 -10.35
CA ALA A 87 8.41 11.20 -10.27
C ALA A 87 8.32 11.75 -8.83
N VAL A 88 7.30 11.38 -8.07
CA VAL A 88 7.20 11.71 -6.65
C VAL A 88 8.25 10.95 -5.84
N GLU A 89 8.38 9.64 -6.00
CA GLU A 89 9.41 8.86 -5.26
C GLU A 89 10.83 9.35 -5.55
N ALA A 90 11.11 9.79 -6.79
CA ALA A 90 12.38 10.41 -7.14
C ALA A 90 12.63 11.70 -6.36
N ARG A 91 11.63 12.57 -6.21
CA ARG A 91 11.71 13.79 -5.39
C ARG A 91 11.91 13.48 -3.92
N MET A 92 11.16 12.51 -3.38
CA MET A 92 11.31 12.06 -1.99
C MET A 92 12.73 11.55 -1.71
N ARG A 93 13.28 10.74 -2.63
CA ARG A 93 14.65 10.22 -2.55
C ARG A 93 15.69 11.33 -2.63
N LYS A 94 15.52 12.27 -3.58
CA LYS A 94 16.41 13.44 -3.72
C LYS A 94 16.43 14.23 -2.43
N PHE A 95 15.26 14.60 -1.91
CA PHE A 95 15.14 15.36 -0.67
C PHE A 95 15.75 14.63 0.53
N LEU A 96 15.50 13.33 0.68
CA LEU A 96 16.08 12.55 1.78
C LEU A 96 17.60 12.71 1.82
N TRP A 97 18.28 12.42 0.71
CA TRP A 97 19.75 12.36 0.70
C TRP A 97 20.41 13.73 0.51
N GLN A 98 19.86 14.59 -0.34
CA GLN A 98 20.49 15.85 -0.74
C GLN A 98 19.92 17.04 0.05
N GLY A 99 18.65 16.98 0.46
CA GLY A 99 17.95 18.12 1.07
C GLY A 99 17.73 19.21 0.04
N GLY A 100 18.03 20.46 0.40
CA GLY A 100 18.07 21.58 -0.55
C GLY A 100 19.39 21.73 -1.30
N ARG A 101 20.34 20.80 -1.16
CA ARG A 101 21.63 20.87 -1.85
C ARG A 101 21.53 20.27 -3.25
N ASP A 102 22.34 20.79 -4.17
CA ASP A 102 22.46 20.24 -5.53
C ASP A 102 23.37 19.02 -5.61
N SER A 103 24.17 18.80 -4.57
CA SER A 103 25.07 17.66 -4.44
C SER A 103 24.79 16.81 -3.19
N GLY A 104 25.03 15.50 -3.30
CA GLY A 104 24.88 14.56 -2.21
C GLY A 104 24.73 13.12 -2.68
N ALA A 105 25.55 12.24 -2.09
CA ALA A 105 25.56 10.83 -2.42
C ALA A 105 24.34 10.09 -1.84
N VAL A 106 23.75 9.21 -2.66
CA VAL A 106 22.74 8.26 -2.20
C VAL A 106 23.45 7.19 -1.37
N LYS A 107 23.11 7.11 -0.08
CA LYS A 107 23.75 6.16 0.85
C LYS A 107 23.10 4.78 0.83
N VAL A 108 21.77 4.72 0.69
CA VAL A 108 20.99 3.48 0.70
C VAL A 108 19.98 3.52 -0.45
N ALA A 109 19.80 2.38 -1.12
CA ALA A 109 18.84 2.28 -2.22
C ALA A 109 17.41 2.52 -1.70
N TRP A 110 16.59 3.17 -2.52
CA TRP A 110 15.23 3.58 -2.11
C TRP A 110 14.33 2.39 -1.77
N ILE A 111 14.53 1.25 -2.44
CA ILE A 111 13.81 0.02 -2.12
C ILE A 111 14.06 -0.44 -0.68
N ASP A 112 15.29 -0.29 -0.18
CA ASP A 112 15.67 -0.66 1.18
C ASP A 112 15.21 0.38 2.21
N VAL A 113 15.27 1.67 1.86
CA VAL A 113 14.63 2.74 2.67
C VAL A 113 13.14 2.45 2.84
N CYS A 114 12.48 1.93 1.81
CA CYS A 114 11.06 1.65 1.81
C CYS A 114 10.63 0.37 2.57
N LYS A 115 11.57 -0.47 3.00
CA LYS A 115 11.25 -1.65 3.79
C LYS A 115 10.65 -1.24 5.16
N PRO A 116 9.78 -2.07 5.75
CA PRO A 116 9.37 -1.92 7.16
C PRO A 116 10.58 -1.81 8.09
N LEU A 117 10.40 -1.20 9.27
CA LEU A 117 11.47 -1.14 10.27
C LEU A 117 11.92 -2.54 10.70
N GLU A 118 10.99 -3.49 10.77
CA GLU A 118 11.27 -4.89 11.12
C GLU A 118 12.14 -5.62 10.09
N GLU A 119 12.15 -5.15 8.85
CA GLU A 119 12.98 -5.67 7.74
C GLU A 119 14.21 -4.79 7.49
N GLY A 120 14.47 -3.86 8.40
CA GLY A 120 15.65 -3.01 8.37
C GLY A 120 15.56 -1.81 7.43
N GLY A 121 14.35 -1.36 7.08
CA GLY A 121 14.15 -0.10 6.36
C GLY A 121 13.72 1.06 7.25
N GLN A 122 13.29 2.14 6.62
CA GLN A 122 12.78 3.34 7.29
C GLN A 122 11.25 3.36 7.35
N GLY A 123 10.53 2.36 6.85
CA GLY A 123 9.06 2.28 6.92
C GLY A 123 8.33 3.30 6.05
N ILE A 124 8.94 3.77 4.96
CA ILE A 124 8.26 4.56 3.92
C ILE A 124 7.67 3.58 2.92
N ARG A 125 6.35 3.53 2.73
CA ARG A 125 5.78 2.61 1.72
C ARG A 125 6.03 3.12 0.31
N ARG A 126 6.21 2.20 -0.64
CA ARG A 126 6.25 2.53 -2.07
C ARG A 126 4.88 2.97 -2.55
N LEU A 127 4.84 4.00 -3.38
CA LEU A 127 3.60 4.62 -3.81
C LEU A 127 2.82 3.78 -4.83
N GLU A 128 3.50 3.03 -5.71
CA GLU A 128 2.82 2.15 -6.70
C GLU A 128 2.05 0.99 -6.05
N PRO A 129 2.64 0.15 -5.19
CA PRO A 129 1.89 -0.86 -4.45
C PRO A 129 0.81 -0.25 -3.54
N LEU A 130 1.10 0.91 -2.92
CA LEU A 130 0.13 1.60 -2.07
C LEU A 130 -1.10 2.07 -2.84
N ASN A 131 -0.92 2.67 -4.01
CA ASN A 131 -2.04 3.14 -4.80
C ASN A 131 -2.95 1.97 -5.22
N ARG A 132 -2.38 0.83 -5.62
CA ARG A 132 -3.16 -0.38 -5.90
C ARG A 132 -3.87 -0.91 -4.65
N ALA A 133 -3.21 -0.91 -3.50
CA ALA A 133 -3.80 -1.32 -2.23
C ALA A 133 -4.96 -0.42 -1.79
N LEU A 134 -4.84 0.89 -1.96
CA LEU A 134 -5.92 1.85 -1.67
C LEU A 134 -7.12 1.63 -2.61
N MET A 135 -6.89 1.29 -3.87
CA MET A 135 -7.97 0.96 -4.81
C MET A 135 -8.66 -0.36 -4.50
N ASN A 136 -7.95 -1.31 -3.90
CA ASN A 136 -8.57 -2.57 -3.44
C ASN A 136 -9.64 -2.32 -2.37
N ARG A 137 -9.58 -1.23 -1.60
CA ARG A 137 -10.62 -0.88 -0.63
C ARG A 137 -11.98 -0.66 -1.30
N HIS A 138 -12.01 0.11 -2.39
CA HIS A 138 -13.25 0.30 -3.17
C HIS A 138 -13.77 -1.02 -3.73
N LEU A 139 -12.86 -1.89 -4.18
CA LEU A 139 -13.23 -3.20 -4.67
C LEU A 139 -13.76 -4.12 -3.56
N TRP A 140 -13.21 -4.01 -2.36
CA TRP A 140 -13.67 -4.72 -1.18
C TRP A 140 -15.06 -4.28 -0.75
N ASP A 141 -15.35 -2.97 -0.77
CA ASP A 141 -16.69 -2.44 -0.51
C ASP A 141 -17.72 -2.94 -1.55
N LEU A 142 -17.31 -3.17 -2.80
CA LEU A 142 -18.14 -3.81 -3.83
C LEU A 142 -18.36 -5.29 -3.57
N ILE A 143 -17.31 -6.03 -3.17
CA ILE A 143 -17.39 -7.47 -2.90
C ILE A 143 -18.35 -7.76 -1.74
N GLN A 144 -18.30 -6.93 -0.68
CA GLN A 144 -19.24 -7.03 0.45
C GLN A 144 -20.64 -6.48 0.13
N CYS A 145 -20.89 -5.98 -1.08
CA CYS A 145 -22.15 -5.35 -1.46
C CYS A 145 -22.60 -4.27 -0.47
N ASN A 146 -21.69 -3.42 0.00
CA ASN A 146 -21.99 -2.42 1.02
C ASN A 146 -22.95 -1.33 0.49
N LYS A 147 -24.26 -1.54 0.69
CA LYS A 147 -25.36 -0.68 0.20
C LYS A 147 -25.35 0.74 0.82
N SER A 148 -24.57 1.00 1.87
CA SER A 148 -24.42 2.35 2.44
C SER A 148 -23.61 3.30 1.55
N SER A 149 -22.78 2.75 0.66
CA SER A 149 -21.99 3.54 -0.28
C SER A 149 -22.78 3.80 -1.56
N VAL A 150 -23.11 5.08 -1.83
CA VAL A 150 -23.76 5.51 -3.09
C VAL A 150 -22.95 5.08 -4.31
N TRP A 151 -21.62 5.09 -4.20
CA TRP A 151 -20.74 4.62 -5.26
C TRP A 151 -20.91 3.12 -5.52
N VAL A 152 -20.97 2.29 -4.48
CA VAL A 152 -21.21 0.84 -4.60
C VAL A 152 -22.55 0.57 -5.28
N THR A 153 -23.61 1.21 -4.80
CA THR A 153 -24.97 1.07 -5.38
C THR A 153 -25.02 1.51 -6.85
N TRP A 154 -24.32 2.59 -7.20
CA TRP A 154 -24.23 3.05 -8.58
C TRP A 154 -23.43 2.08 -9.48
N ILE A 155 -22.28 1.59 -9.01
CA ILE A 155 -21.48 0.61 -9.76
C ILE A 155 -22.24 -0.70 -9.98
N ILE A 156 -22.93 -1.19 -8.94
CA ILE A 156 -23.76 -2.40 -9.03
C ILE A 156 -24.83 -2.20 -10.10
N SER A 157 -25.63 -1.14 -10.03
CA SER A 157 -26.72 -0.90 -11.00
C SER A 157 -26.22 -0.62 -12.42
N ARG A 158 -25.10 0.11 -12.58
CA ARG A 158 -24.62 0.55 -13.90
C ARG A 158 -23.72 -0.45 -14.61
N TYR A 159 -22.83 -1.13 -13.88
CA TYR A 159 -21.77 -1.96 -14.43
C TYR A 159 -21.90 -3.45 -14.11
N LEU A 160 -22.30 -3.83 -12.90
CA LEU A 160 -22.43 -5.25 -12.54
C LEU A 160 -23.77 -5.83 -12.97
N ARG A 161 -24.87 -5.08 -12.80
CA ARG A 161 -26.25 -5.50 -13.08
C ARG A 161 -26.55 -6.87 -12.46
N CYS A 162 -26.60 -7.91 -13.29
CA CYS A 162 -26.87 -9.29 -12.92
C CYS A 162 -25.62 -10.18 -13.08
N CYS A 163 -24.42 -9.62 -12.88
CA CYS A 163 -23.17 -10.35 -13.01
C CYS A 163 -22.34 -10.23 -11.73
N SER A 164 -21.62 -11.30 -11.42
CA SER A 164 -20.61 -11.29 -10.36
C SER A 164 -19.44 -10.37 -10.69
N ILE A 165 -18.90 -9.68 -9.68
CA ILE A 165 -17.66 -8.89 -9.78
C ILE A 165 -16.47 -9.72 -10.27
N TRP A 166 -16.46 -11.02 -9.96
CA TRP A 166 -15.37 -11.94 -10.26
C TRP A 166 -15.32 -12.32 -11.74
N THR A 167 -16.47 -12.41 -12.41
CA THR A 167 -16.57 -12.89 -13.79
C THR A 167 -17.02 -11.82 -14.79
N VAL A 168 -17.53 -10.67 -14.33
CA VAL A 168 -17.94 -9.57 -15.21
C VAL A 168 -16.83 -9.18 -16.19
N ARG A 169 -17.20 -8.99 -17.46
CA ARG A 169 -16.27 -8.60 -18.53
C ARG A 169 -15.96 -7.11 -18.43
N GLY A 170 -14.67 -6.76 -18.51
CA GLY A 170 -14.20 -5.38 -18.44
C GLY A 170 -14.33 -4.56 -19.73
N GLY A 171 -15.16 -4.99 -20.69
CA GLY A 171 -15.32 -4.32 -21.98
C GLY A 171 -16.11 -3.01 -21.89
N GLY A 172 -17.06 -2.93 -20.95
CA GLY A 172 -17.88 -1.74 -20.72
C GLY A 172 -17.33 -0.85 -19.59
N GLY A 173 -17.58 0.46 -19.70
CA GLY A 173 -17.40 1.43 -18.62
C GLY A 173 -16.16 2.31 -18.68
N SER A 174 -16.00 3.14 -17.64
CA SER A 174 -14.92 4.13 -17.58
C SER A 174 -13.53 3.48 -17.52
N TRP A 175 -12.50 4.24 -17.92
CA TRP A 175 -11.12 3.76 -17.81
C TRP A 175 -10.76 3.35 -16.37
N SER A 176 -11.19 4.14 -15.39
CA SER A 176 -10.95 3.87 -13.96
C SER A 176 -11.61 2.57 -13.51
N TRP A 177 -12.86 2.35 -13.91
CA TRP A 177 -13.57 1.10 -13.61
C TRP A 177 -12.80 -0.13 -14.13
N ARG A 178 -12.40 -0.10 -15.40
CA ARG A 178 -11.64 -1.22 -16.01
C ARG A 178 -10.33 -1.49 -15.29
N LYS A 179 -9.69 -0.46 -14.73
CA LYS A 179 -8.44 -0.60 -13.97
C LYS A 179 -8.67 -1.12 -12.55
N ILE A 180 -9.72 -0.67 -11.86
CA ILE A 180 -10.13 -1.20 -10.56
C ILE A 180 -10.53 -2.67 -10.70
N LEU A 181 -11.34 -3.00 -11.71
CA LEU A 181 -11.80 -4.36 -11.97
C LEU A 181 -10.64 -5.33 -12.19
N LYS A 182 -9.58 -4.88 -12.86
CA LYS A 182 -8.35 -5.67 -13.03
C LYS A 182 -7.67 -6.02 -11.71
N LEU A 183 -7.94 -5.33 -10.59
CA LEU A 183 -7.31 -5.66 -9.31
C LEU A 183 -7.97 -6.86 -8.60
N ARG A 184 -9.17 -7.29 -9.01
CA ARG A 184 -9.96 -8.34 -8.33
C ARG A 184 -9.22 -9.64 -8.11
N HIS A 185 -8.43 -10.08 -9.09
CA HIS A 185 -7.71 -11.35 -8.99
C HIS A 185 -6.71 -11.39 -7.83
N HIS A 186 -6.20 -10.23 -7.37
CA HIS A 186 -5.34 -10.18 -6.19
C HIS A 186 -6.10 -10.42 -4.88
N LEU A 187 -7.41 -10.19 -4.87
CA LEU A 187 -8.24 -10.39 -3.68
C LEU A 187 -8.73 -11.84 -3.55
N LEU A 188 -8.81 -12.58 -4.67
CA LEU A 188 -9.42 -13.92 -4.73
C LEU A 188 -8.92 -14.88 -3.65
N GLY A 189 -7.61 -14.93 -3.40
CA GLY A 189 -7.02 -15.82 -2.41
C GLY A 189 -7.36 -15.47 -0.96
N GLY A 190 -7.66 -14.21 -0.68
CA GLY A 190 -7.89 -13.69 0.67
C GLY A 190 -9.35 -13.51 1.07
N VAL A 191 -10.31 -13.59 0.14
CA VAL A 191 -11.74 -13.53 0.48
C VAL A 191 -12.22 -14.87 1.05
N SER A 192 -13.04 -14.83 2.09
CA SER A 192 -13.76 -15.96 2.67
C SER A 192 -15.26 -15.74 2.55
N TYR A 193 -16.00 -16.82 2.28
CA TYR A 193 -17.45 -16.82 2.24
C TYR A 193 -17.96 -17.79 3.30
N HIS A 194 -18.90 -17.34 4.12
CA HIS A 194 -19.70 -18.19 5.00
C HIS A 194 -21.11 -18.14 4.45
N LEU A 195 -21.62 -19.29 4.01
CA LEU A 195 -22.88 -19.40 3.29
C LEU A 195 -24.01 -19.71 4.25
N GLY A 196 -25.02 -18.86 4.32
CA GLY A 196 -26.32 -19.14 4.92
C GLY A 196 -27.35 -19.43 3.84
N SER A 197 -28.16 -18.42 3.45
CA SER A 197 -29.23 -18.59 2.45
C SER A 197 -28.71 -18.64 1.01
N GLY A 198 -27.59 -17.99 0.70
CA GLY A 198 -26.99 -17.99 -0.63
C GLY A 198 -27.77 -17.19 -1.70
N GLU A 199 -28.73 -16.34 -1.31
CA GLU A 199 -29.58 -15.59 -2.25
C GLU A 199 -28.82 -14.52 -3.04
N ASP A 200 -27.85 -13.88 -2.41
CA ASP A 200 -27.05 -12.82 -3.03
C ASP A 200 -25.79 -13.34 -3.72
N ILE A 201 -25.47 -14.64 -3.59
CA ILE A 201 -24.21 -15.24 -4.04
C ILE A 201 -24.43 -16.05 -5.31
N TRP A 202 -23.63 -15.80 -6.34
CA TRP A 202 -23.69 -16.52 -7.62
C TRP A 202 -23.02 -17.89 -7.52
N LEU A 203 -23.77 -18.94 -7.84
CA LEU A 203 -23.32 -20.32 -7.71
C LEU A 203 -22.07 -20.60 -8.55
N TRP A 204 -22.08 -20.19 -9.81
CA TRP A 204 -20.98 -20.47 -10.74
C TRP A 204 -19.85 -19.46 -10.69
N HIS A 205 -20.13 -18.23 -10.27
CA HIS A 205 -19.25 -17.09 -10.51
C HIS A 205 -18.52 -16.57 -9.27
N ASP A 206 -19.11 -16.71 -8.08
CA ASP A 206 -18.48 -16.25 -6.85
C ASP A 206 -17.55 -17.34 -6.26
N PRO A 207 -16.43 -16.96 -5.62
CA PRO A 207 -15.47 -17.90 -5.05
C PRO A 207 -15.88 -18.36 -3.67
N TRP A 208 -17.14 -18.79 -3.52
CA TRP A 208 -17.66 -19.29 -2.26
C TRP A 208 -17.20 -20.71 -1.95
N HIS A 209 -16.93 -21.50 -2.99
CA HIS A 209 -16.49 -22.89 -2.88
C HIS A 209 -14.96 -22.98 -2.66
N PRO A 210 -14.44 -24.01 -1.95
CA PRO A 210 -12.99 -24.20 -1.79
C PRO A 210 -12.21 -24.33 -3.11
N LEU A 211 -12.87 -24.73 -4.19
CA LEU A 211 -12.31 -24.79 -5.55
C LEU A 211 -12.25 -23.41 -6.26
N GLY A 212 -12.67 -22.33 -5.59
CA GLY A 212 -12.84 -21.01 -6.20
C GLY A 212 -14.12 -20.92 -7.04
N PRO A 213 -14.21 -19.95 -7.98
CA PRO A 213 -15.36 -19.82 -8.86
C PRO A 213 -15.53 -21.08 -9.71
N LEU A 214 -16.65 -21.78 -9.53
CA LEU A 214 -16.89 -23.08 -10.17
C LEU A 214 -16.78 -23.00 -11.70
N ILE A 215 -17.20 -21.89 -12.32
CA ILE A 215 -17.11 -21.71 -13.77
C ILE A 215 -15.67 -21.71 -14.31
N HIS A 216 -14.68 -21.35 -13.49
CA HIS A 216 -13.28 -21.37 -13.92
C HIS A 216 -12.71 -22.80 -13.93
N ARG A 217 -13.16 -23.66 -13.00
CA ARG A 217 -12.72 -25.05 -12.90
C ARG A 217 -13.54 -25.98 -13.78
N PHE A 218 -14.83 -25.71 -13.89
CA PHE A 218 -15.83 -26.48 -14.63
C PHE A 218 -16.56 -25.60 -15.65
N PRO A 219 -15.93 -25.22 -16.78
CA PRO A 219 -16.54 -24.33 -17.77
C PRO A 219 -17.86 -24.88 -18.36
N ASN A 220 -17.99 -26.20 -18.46
CA ASN A 220 -19.20 -26.89 -18.93
C ASN A 220 -20.16 -27.29 -17.80
N GLY A 221 -19.81 -27.00 -16.54
CA GLY A 221 -20.56 -27.37 -15.36
C GLY A 221 -22.06 -27.03 -15.41
N PRO A 222 -22.47 -25.81 -15.81
CA PRO A 222 -23.89 -25.45 -15.94
C PRO A 222 -24.68 -26.42 -16.82
N ARG A 223 -24.08 -26.87 -17.93
CA ARG A 223 -24.71 -27.80 -18.87
C ARG A 223 -24.72 -29.24 -18.34
N VAL A 224 -23.63 -29.68 -17.72
CA VAL A 224 -23.47 -31.06 -17.23
C VAL A 224 -24.34 -31.31 -16.00
N VAL A 225 -24.36 -30.36 -15.07
CA VAL A 225 -25.12 -30.44 -13.81
C VAL A 225 -26.59 -30.03 -14.00
N GLY A 226 -26.92 -29.34 -15.10
CA GLY A 226 -28.28 -28.90 -15.40
C GLY A 226 -28.74 -27.67 -14.61
N ILE A 227 -27.80 -26.90 -14.05
CA ILE A 227 -28.10 -25.67 -13.31
C ILE A 227 -27.76 -24.45 -14.18
N PRO A 228 -28.67 -23.47 -14.36
CA PRO A 228 -28.43 -22.28 -15.15
C PRO A 228 -27.16 -21.50 -14.75
N LEU A 229 -26.51 -20.85 -15.71
CA LEU A 229 -25.27 -20.08 -15.46
C LEU A 229 -25.51 -18.91 -14.48
N GLU A 230 -26.71 -18.34 -14.51
CA GLU A 230 -27.18 -17.25 -13.67
C GLU A 230 -27.75 -17.74 -12.32
N ALA A 231 -27.58 -19.01 -11.96
CA ALA A 231 -28.08 -19.52 -10.69
C ALA A 231 -27.38 -18.89 -9.48
N LYS A 232 -28.18 -18.69 -8.42
CA LYS A 232 -27.71 -18.34 -7.08
C LYS A 232 -27.43 -19.60 -6.26
N VAL A 233 -26.62 -19.48 -5.22
CA VAL A 233 -26.31 -20.60 -4.33
C VAL A 233 -27.57 -21.11 -3.62
N SER A 234 -28.55 -20.23 -3.37
CA SER A 234 -29.85 -20.60 -2.80
C SER A 234 -30.61 -21.68 -3.59
N LEU A 235 -30.31 -21.88 -4.88
CA LEU A 235 -30.96 -22.92 -5.69
C LEU A 235 -30.62 -24.35 -5.24
N VAL A 236 -29.43 -24.53 -4.64
CA VAL A 236 -28.91 -25.84 -4.19
C VAL A 236 -28.90 -25.94 -2.67
N ILE A 237 -29.69 -25.10 -1.99
CA ILE A 237 -29.86 -25.11 -0.54
C ILE A 237 -31.35 -25.29 -0.24
N ASP A 238 -31.65 -26.18 0.69
CA ASP A 238 -32.98 -26.36 1.27
C ASP A 238 -32.94 -26.29 2.81
N ASP A 239 -34.09 -26.49 3.47
CA ASP A 239 -34.20 -26.45 4.94
C ASP A 239 -33.33 -27.52 5.65
N LYS A 240 -32.90 -28.57 4.94
CA LYS A 240 -32.10 -29.69 5.46
C LYS A 240 -30.62 -29.55 5.13
N GLY A 241 -30.25 -28.62 4.25
CA GLY A 241 -28.87 -28.28 3.91
C GLY A 241 -28.63 -28.23 2.41
N TRP A 242 -27.53 -28.84 1.97
CA TRP A 242 -27.17 -28.88 0.56
C TRP A 242 -28.06 -29.87 -0.21
N ASN A 243 -28.72 -29.38 -1.26
CA ASN A 243 -29.58 -30.16 -2.15
C ASN A 243 -29.13 -29.99 -3.60
N TRP A 244 -28.13 -30.77 -4.00
CA TRP A 244 -27.60 -30.77 -5.36
C TRP A 244 -28.33 -31.80 -6.25
N PRO A 245 -28.53 -31.51 -7.54
CA PRO A 245 -28.98 -32.52 -8.49
C PRO A 245 -27.97 -33.66 -8.56
N LEU A 246 -28.41 -34.84 -9.00
CA LEU A 246 -27.54 -36.00 -9.15
C LEU A 246 -26.43 -35.69 -10.16
N ILE A 247 -25.18 -35.60 -9.68
CA ILE A 247 -24.00 -35.43 -10.52
C ILE A 247 -23.44 -36.82 -10.83
N THR A 248 -23.59 -37.26 -12.08
CA THR A 248 -23.08 -38.56 -12.55
C THR A 248 -21.68 -38.48 -13.12
N ASP A 249 -21.22 -37.28 -13.45
CA ASP A 249 -19.89 -37.03 -13.99
C ASP A 249 -18.83 -36.97 -12.88
N ILE A 250 -17.81 -37.82 -12.99
CA ILE A 250 -16.76 -37.97 -11.97
C ILE A 250 -15.99 -36.66 -11.75
N GLU A 251 -15.76 -35.87 -12.80
CA GLU A 251 -15.01 -34.61 -12.65
C GLU A 251 -15.79 -33.58 -11.81
N HIS A 252 -17.12 -33.59 -11.89
CA HIS A 252 -17.98 -32.64 -11.18
C HIS A 252 -18.39 -33.13 -9.79
N MET A 253 -18.16 -34.41 -9.44
CA MET A 253 -18.43 -34.92 -8.08
C MET A 253 -17.62 -34.19 -7.01
N ASP A 254 -16.43 -33.68 -7.36
CA ASP A 254 -15.58 -32.82 -6.51
C ASP A 254 -16.32 -31.59 -5.95
N ILE A 255 -17.38 -31.12 -6.63
CA ILE A 255 -18.20 -29.98 -6.18
C ILE A 255 -18.95 -30.35 -4.90
N VAL A 256 -19.53 -31.54 -4.84
CA VAL A 256 -20.38 -31.97 -3.71
C VAL A 256 -19.53 -32.52 -2.56
N ASP A 257 -18.42 -33.20 -2.88
CA ASP A 257 -17.51 -33.78 -1.88
C ASP A 257 -16.82 -32.73 -0.99
N ARG A 258 -16.64 -31.50 -1.50
CA ARG A 258 -15.87 -30.44 -0.83
C ARG A 258 -16.73 -29.30 -0.29
N LEU A 259 -18.02 -29.54 -0.08
CA LEU A 259 -18.94 -28.52 0.43
C LEU A 259 -18.62 -28.16 1.90
N SER A 260 -18.54 -26.87 2.16
CA SER A 260 -18.46 -26.34 3.53
C SER A 260 -19.82 -26.45 4.23
N PRO A 261 -19.85 -26.59 5.57
CA PRO A 261 -21.08 -26.46 6.34
C PRO A 261 -21.76 -25.10 6.13
N LEU A 262 -23.09 -25.10 6.14
CA LEU A 262 -23.88 -23.87 6.08
C LEU A 262 -23.83 -23.14 7.43
N ALA A 263 -23.67 -21.82 7.36
CA ALA A 263 -23.75 -20.87 8.46
C ALA A 263 -25.20 -20.38 8.68
N ARG A 264 -25.42 -19.59 9.73
CA ARG A 264 -26.74 -19.00 10.01
C ARG A 264 -27.15 -17.90 9.04
N SER A 265 -26.19 -17.23 8.42
CA SER A 265 -26.40 -16.09 7.52
C SER A 265 -25.21 -15.94 6.58
N ASP A 266 -25.48 -15.40 5.38
CA ASP A 266 -24.43 -15.09 4.41
C ASP A 266 -23.47 -14.02 4.98
N MET A 267 -22.18 -14.33 5.01
CA MET A 267 -21.14 -13.39 5.40
C MET A 267 -19.93 -13.50 4.48
N ILE A 268 -19.46 -12.36 3.99
CA ILE A 268 -18.22 -12.27 3.20
C ILE A 268 -17.17 -11.60 4.05
N GLY A 269 -16.08 -12.30 4.32
CA GLY A 269 -14.98 -11.86 5.17
C GLY A 269 -13.64 -11.89 4.46
N TRP A 270 -12.63 -11.39 5.16
CA TRP A 270 -11.23 -11.52 4.76
C TRP A 270 -10.55 -12.56 5.65
N LYS A 271 -9.66 -13.39 5.07
CA LYS A 271 -8.93 -14.48 5.76
C LYS A 271 -7.83 -13.97 6.70
N THR A 272 -8.16 -13.06 7.62
CA THR A 272 -7.28 -12.57 8.68
C THR A 272 -8.05 -12.48 9.99
N GLU A 273 -7.33 -12.36 11.11
CA GLU A 273 -7.91 -12.31 12.46
C GLU A 273 -8.99 -11.21 12.62
N GLY A 274 -8.90 -10.12 11.86
CA GLY A 274 -9.87 -9.02 11.90
C GLY A 274 -11.06 -9.16 10.94
N GLY A 275 -11.08 -10.15 10.05
CA GLY A 275 -12.18 -10.38 9.11
C GLY A 275 -12.39 -9.29 8.04
N VAL A 276 -11.60 -8.21 8.05
CA VAL A 276 -11.77 -7.04 7.17
C VAL A 276 -10.47 -6.76 6.44
N LEU A 277 -10.56 -6.46 5.13
CA LEU A 277 -9.40 -6.03 4.34
C LEU A 277 -8.96 -4.61 4.73
N THR A 278 -7.88 -4.51 5.51
CA THR A 278 -7.22 -3.24 5.79
C THR A 278 -6.30 -2.82 4.64
N THR A 279 -6.00 -1.52 4.54
CA THR A 279 -5.01 -1.01 3.57
C THR A 279 -3.63 -1.66 3.74
N THR A 280 -3.26 -2.02 4.97
CA THR A 280 -1.98 -2.69 5.25
C THR A 280 -1.95 -4.12 4.71
N GLU A 281 -3.04 -4.88 4.85
CA GLU A 281 -3.13 -6.22 4.26
C GLU A 281 -3.21 -6.15 2.73
N ALA A 282 -4.01 -5.22 2.19
CA ALA A 282 -4.07 -4.97 0.76
C ALA A 282 -2.68 -4.60 0.18
N TYR A 283 -1.86 -3.88 0.95
CA TYR A 283 -0.48 -3.57 0.57
C TYR A 283 0.41 -4.82 0.52
N ARG A 284 0.27 -5.72 1.50
CA ARG A 284 1.03 -6.99 1.57
C ARG A 284 0.78 -7.90 0.36
N LEU A 285 -0.39 -7.82 -0.28
CA LEU A 285 -0.68 -8.53 -1.53
C LEU A 285 0.24 -8.12 -2.69
N PHE A 286 0.75 -6.89 -2.68
CA PHE A 286 1.64 -6.36 -3.73
C PHE A 286 3.10 -6.28 -3.31
N GLN A 287 3.36 -6.25 -2.00
CA GLN A 287 4.69 -6.27 -1.42
C GLN A 287 4.67 -7.16 -0.17
N PRO A 288 4.89 -8.48 -0.35
CA PRO A 288 5.00 -9.42 0.76
C PRO A 288 6.11 -9.03 1.73
N LEU A 289 5.94 -9.40 3.00
CA LEU A 289 6.94 -9.15 4.03
C LEU A 289 8.21 -9.96 3.73
N GLY A 290 9.35 -9.31 3.87
CA GLY A 290 10.66 -9.91 3.76
C GLY A 290 11.15 -10.51 5.09
N GLN A 291 12.42 -10.92 5.09
CA GLN A 291 13.08 -11.43 6.29
C GLN A 291 13.23 -10.32 7.33
N LYS A 292 12.81 -10.62 8.58
CA LYS A 292 13.00 -9.70 9.71
C LYS A 292 14.46 -9.69 10.14
N VAL A 293 14.95 -8.53 10.55
CA VAL A 293 16.34 -8.35 11.00
C VAL A 293 16.41 -8.29 12.53
N GLY A 294 17.26 -9.10 13.16
CA GLY A 294 17.33 -9.18 14.63
C GLY A 294 17.67 -7.84 15.32
N TRP A 295 18.48 -7.01 14.66
CA TRP A 295 18.87 -5.70 15.17
C TRP A 295 17.72 -4.69 15.21
N HIS A 296 16.57 -4.96 14.59
CA HIS A 296 15.41 -4.08 14.69
C HIS A 296 14.92 -3.92 16.15
N ALA A 297 15.21 -4.89 17.02
CA ALA A 297 14.90 -4.81 18.45
C ALA A 297 15.66 -3.68 19.14
N LEU A 298 16.90 -3.38 18.70
CA LEU A 298 17.69 -2.25 19.20
C LEU A 298 16.99 -0.91 18.91
N LEU A 299 16.15 -0.87 17.87
CA LEU A 299 15.37 0.32 17.50
C LEU A 299 14.08 0.50 18.33
N ARG A 300 13.73 -0.46 19.20
CA ARG A 300 12.49 -0.44 20.01
C ARG A 300 12.70 0.00 21.47
N GLY A 301 13.94 0.29 21.87
CA GLY A 301 14.29 0.66 23.24
C GLY A 301 13.91 2.09 23.67
N PRO A 302 14.04 2.42 24.97
CA PRO A 302 13.63 3.70 25.56
C PRO A 302 14.43 4.92 25.07
N LEU A 303 15.62 4.73 24.51
CA LEU A 303 16.46 5.80 23.95
C LEU A 303 16.00 6.21 22.55
N ARG A 304 14.72 6.54 22.40
CA ARG A 304 14.07 6.68 21.10
C ARG A 304 14.33 8.01 20.37
N ILE A 305 15.59 8.42 20.20
CA ILE A 305 15.95 9.65 19.49
C ILE A 305 16.06 9.36 17.98
N PRO A 306 15.16 9.88 17.12
CA PRO A 306 15.12 9.55 15.69
C PRO A 306 16.44 9.79 14.95
N ARG A 307 17.16 10.86 15.29
CA ARG A 307 18.46 11.20 14.72
C ARG A 307 19.49 10.09 14.97
N ASN A 308 19.58 9.60 16.20
CA ASN A 308 20.56 8.61 16.60
C ASN A 308 20.25 7.26 15.93
N PHE A 309 18.97 6.90 15.81
CA PHE A 309 18.61 5.68 15.06
C PHE A 309 18.94 5.74 13.60
N PHE A 310 18.76 6.89 12.95
CA PHE A 310 19.10 6.98 11.54
C PHE A 310 20.61 6.82 11.33
N ILE A 311 21.43 7.35 12.25
CA ILE A 311 22.89 7.16 12.24
C ILE A 311 23.24 5.69 12.50
N LEU A 312 22.66 5.07 13.54
CA LEU A 312 22.86 3.65 13.85
C LEU A 312 22.44 2.75 12.68
N TRP A 313 21.32 3.05 12.04
CA TRP A 313 20.84 2.34 10.86
C TRP A 313 21.84 2.42 9.70
N LEU A 314 22.41 3.60 9.44
CA LEU A 314 23.50 3.73 8.46
C LEU A 314 24.77 3.00 8.91
N ALA A 315 25.08 2.94 10.21
CA ALA A 315 26.25 2.23 10.72
C ALA A 315 26.10 0.71 10.49
N ILE A 316 24.94 0.15 10.83
CA ILE A 316 24.62 -1.28 10.64
C ILE A 316 24.69 -1.67 9.17
N LEU A 317 24.26 -0.78 8.27
CA LEU A 317 24.36 -1.00 6.83
C LEU A 317 25.74 -0.69 6.24
N GLU A 318 26.70 -0.25 7.07
CA GLU A 318 28.03 0.21 6.62
C GLU A 318 27.92 1.30 5.55
N ARG A 319 27.09 2.32 5.80
CA ARG A 319 26.81 3.45 4.90
C ARG A 319 27.07 4.83 5.52
N LEU A 320 27.61 4.87 6.74
CA LEU A 320 28.23 6.11 7.22
C LEU A 320 29.44 6.44 6.34
N SER A 321 29.72 7.74 6.22
CA SER A 321 30.91 8.20 5.51
C SER A 321 32.10 8.00 6.44
N THR A 322 32.99 7.10 6.06
CA THR A 322 34.25 6.78 6.73
C THR A 322 35.37 6.95 5.70
N LEU A 323 36.59 7.29 6.13
CA LEU A 323 37.67 7.62 5.19
C LEU A 323 38.07 6.43 4.30
N ASP A 324 37.94 5.18 4.76
CA ASP A 324 38.12 3.97 3.93
C ASP A 324 37.18 3.93 2.71
N ARG A 325 36.00 4.54 2.81
CA ARG A 325 35.00 4.64 1.72
C ARG A 325 35.16 5.89 0.87
N ALA A 326 36.01 6.81 1.29
CA ALA A 326 36.31 8.08 0.64
C ALA A 326 37.62 8.03 -0.18
N TRP A 327 38.17 6.84 -0.43
CA TRP A 327 39.46 6.66 -1.13
C TRP A 327 39.56 7.39 -2.48
N TRP A 328 38.44 7.54 -3.20
CA TRP A 328 38.40 8.26 -4.48
C TRP A 328 38.63 9.77 -4.36
N LEU A 329 38.57 10.33 -3.14
CA LEU A 329 38.89 11.73 -2.86
C LEU A 329 40.40 11.96 -2.62
N GLY A 330 41.22 10.90 -2.61
CA GLY A 330 42.66 11.00 -2.35
C GLY A 330 43.01 11.47 -0.94
N LEU A 331 42.09 11.33 0.01
CA LEU A 331 42.30 11.68 1.42
C LEU A 331 43.07 10.57 2.12
N ASP A 332 43.89 10.94 3.11
CA ASP A 332 44.49 9.97 4.02
C ASP A 332 43.38 9.20 4.73
N SER A 333 43.54 7.88 4.81
CA SER A 333 42.56 6.98 5.37
C SER A 333 42.73 6.79 6.88
N ALA A 334 43.79 7.36 7.48
CA ALA A 334 44.04 7.30 8.90
C ALA A 334 42.92 7.98 9.72
N CYS A 335 42.58 7.37 10.86
CA CYS A 335 41.61 7.88 11.80
C CYS A 335 42.06 9.21 12.40
N VAL A 336 41.25 10.25 12.27
CA VAL A 336 41.54 11.59 12.81
C VAL A 336 41.31 11.70 14.32
N LEU A 337 40.64 10.71 14.93
CA LEU A 337 40.27 10.74 16.35
C LEU A 337 41.34 10.11 17.25
N CYS A 338 42.13 9.17 16.73
CA CYS A 338 43.18 8.50 17.49
C CYS A 338 44.55 8.80 16.86
N SER A 339 45.59 8.74 17.67
CA SER A 339 46.97 9.00 17.21
C SER A 339 47.68 7.73 16.74
N THR A 340 46.96 6.62 16.55
CA THR A 340 47.54 5.31 16.24
C THR A 340 47.80 5.08 14.74
N GLY A 341 47.28 5.95 13.86
CA GLY A 341 47.44 5.82 12.41
C GLY A 341 46.63 4.67 11.78
N GLU A 342 45.72 4.03 12.53
CA GLU A 342 44.83 3.01 11.99
C GLU A 342 43.82 3.60 10.99
N THR A 343 43.44 2.83 9.97
CA THR A 343 42.43 3.26 8.98
C THR A 343 41.06 3.50 9.62
N GLU A 344 40.44 4.63 9.30
CA GLU A 344 39.09 5.00 9.72
C GLU A 344 38.04 4.11 9.05
N THR A 345 37.69 3.03 9.75
CA THR A 345 36.59 2.11 9.40
C THR A 345 35.49 2.19 10.45
N HIS A 346 34.28 1.71 10.16
CA HIS A 346 33.22 1.58 11.18
C HIS A 346 33.68 0.78 12.39
N THR A 347 34.38 -0.34 12.17
CA THR A 347 34.88 -1.19 13.26
C THR A 347 35.88 -0.45 14.12
N HIS A 348 36.79 0.31 13.50
CA HIS A 348 37.72 1.15 14.24
C HIS A 348 36.97 2.23 15.03
N LEU A 349 36.18 3.07 14.36
CA LEU A 349 35.48 4.19 14.97
C LEU A 349 34.59 3.80 16.16
N PHE A 350 33.86 2.68 16.09
CA PHE A 350 32.89 2.31 17.13
C PHE A 350 33.44 1.33 18.17
N PHE A 351 34.46 0.51 17.87
CA PHE A 351 34.85 -0.60 18.76
C PHE A 351 36.34 -0.67 19.10
N ARG A 352 37.24 -0.11 18.27
CA ARG A 352 38.70 -0.22 18.48
C ARG A 352 39.40 1.09 18.82
N CYS A 353 38.88 2.23 18.33
CA CYS A 353 39.45 3.54 18.53
C CYS A 353 39.56 3.87 20.03
N GLU A 354 40.77 4.18 20.49
CA GLU A 354 41.06 4.51 21.88
C GLU A 354 40.27 5.74 22.35
N TYR A 355 40.15 6.75 21.48
CA TYR A 355 39.33 7.93 21.75
C TYR A 355 37.87 7.57 21.99
N SER A 356 37.26 6.79 21.10
CA SER A 356 35.86 6.36 21.24
C SER A 356 35.62 5.48 22.48
N ARG A 357 36.61 4.69 22.90
CA ARG A 357 36.55 3.92 24.16
C ARG A 357 36.64 4.80 25.39
N GLY A 358 37.36 5.92 25.30
CA GLY A 358 37.54 6.88 26.39
C GLY A 358 36.36 7.82 26.61
N VAL A 359 35.43 7.95 25.66
CA VAL A 359 34.20 8.74 25.82
C VAL A 359 33.21 7.96 26.69
N PRO A 360 32.94 8.39 27.94
CA PRO A 360 31.93 7.75 28.76
C PRO A 360 30.58 7.88 28.04
N PRO A 361 29.72 6.86 28.05
CA PRO A 361 28.40 6.97 27.44
C PRO A 361 27.57 7.93 28.30
N ASP A 362 27.58 9.21 27.93
CA ASP A 362 26.83 10.25 28.63
C ASP A 362 25.34 10.12 28.26
N PHE A 363 24.71 9.12 28.87
CA PHE A 363 23.27 8.90 28.80
C PHE A 363 22.59 9.95 29.67
N GLY A 364 22.36 11.14 29.08
CA GLY A 364 21.48 12.19 29.54
C GLY A 364 21.01 12.12 31.00
N LYS A 365 21.89 12.47 31.95
CA LYS A 365 21.41 13.00 33.23
C LYS A 365 21.00 14.45 32.97
N GLY A 366 19.69 14.67 32.95
CA GLY A 366 19.14 16.03 33.13
C GLY A 366 19.80 16.66 34.34
N GLY A 367 20.24 17.91 34.20
CA GLY A 367 21.01 18.61 35.21
C GLY A 367 20.34 18.57 36.57
N ALA A 368 21.02 17.95 37.53
CA ALA A 368 20.88 18.32 38.93
C ALA A 368 22.02 19.31 39.19
N ILE A 369 21.68 20.59 39.30
CA ILE A 369 22.54 21.59 39.91
C ILE A 369 22.76 21.11 41.35
N SER A 370 23.93 20.53 41.63
CA SER A 370 24.38 20.31 42.99
C SER A 370 24.77 21.65 43.58
N SER A 371 23.88 22.22 44.37
CA SER A 371 24.23 23.21 45.38
C SER A 371 25.26 22.60 46.34
N SER A 372 26.49 23.12 46.33
CA SER A 372 27.36 23.07 47.51
C SER A 372 28.23 24.32 47.52
N SER A 373 27.79 25.23 48.38
CA SER A 373 28.54 26.14 49.24
C SER A 373 30.04 26.33 48.96
N TYR A 374 30.43 27.57 48.64
CA TYR A 374 31.17 28.44 49.56
C TYR A 374 30.73 29.89 49.35
#